data_AF-A0A5R9B3P6-F1
#
_entry.id   AF-A0A5R9B3P6-F1
#
_cell.length_a   1.000
_cell.length_b   1.000
_cell.length_c   1.000
_cell.angle_alpha   90.00
_cell.angle_beta   90.00
_cell.angle_gamma   90.00
#
_symmetry.space_group_name_H-M   'P 1'
#
loop_
_entity.id
_entity.type
_entity.pdbx_description
1 polymer ?
#
loop_
_entity_poly.entity_id
_entity_poly.type
_entity_poly.pdbx_seq_one_letter_code
_entity_poly.pdbx_strand_id
1 'polypeptide(L)'
;MFQIINEFVALLPNEDYNLDEVMQFEVGNIKIEDLGYTENEIKAKQYLESLSYEDLYLILSAWDIGRSSLTYPESLNEEIKDFGGKENLFNENIKILKTNIPVKDEAISYIMGKQGAWVKECLNAFKKLYINS
;
A
#
# COMPACT_ATOMS: atom_id res chain seq x y z
N MET A 1 -4.70 10.02 11.48
CA MET A 1 -3.76 9.01 10.95
C MET A 1 -4.45 7.69 10.62
N PHE A 2 -5.04 6.96 11.58
CA PHE A 2 -5.53 5.60 11.30
C PHE A 2 -6.84 5.51 10.50
N GLN A 3 -7.66 6.56 10.51
CA GLN A 3 -8.92 6.58 9.75
C GLN A 3 -8.67 6.41 8.25
N ILE A 4 -7.72 7.17 7.68
CA ILE A 4 -7.41 7.09 6.25
C ILE A 4 -6.83 5.73 5.83
N ILE A 5 -6.09 5.07 6.73
CA ILE A 5 -5.55 3.71 6.51
C ILE A 5 -6.70 2.69 6.54
N ASN A 6 -7.65 2.84 7.47
CA ASN A 6 -8.80 1.95 7.56
C ASN A 6 -9.73 2.07 6.35
N GLU A 7 -9.98 3.30 5.90
CA GLU A 7 -10.77 3.59 4.69
C GLU A 7 -10.10 2.95 3.46
N PHE A 8 -8.78 3.09 3.31
CA PHE A 8 -8.06 2.44 2.21
C PHE A 8 -8.11 0.90 2.29
N VAL A 9 -7.85 0.32 3.46
CA VAL A 9 -7.93 -1.15 3.70
C VAL A 9 -9.29 -1.72 3.33
N ALA A 10 -10.37 -0.97 3.54
CA ALA A 10 -11.73 -1.41 3.20
C ALA A 10 -11.96 -1.52 1.68
N LEU A 11 -11.18 -0.80 0.87
CA LEU A 11 -11.27 -0.81 -0.60
C LEU A 11 -10.41 -1.91 -1.23
N LEU A 12 -9.48 -2.49 -0.48
CA LEU A 12 -8.56 -3.52 -0.98
C LEU A 12 -9.19 -4.92 -0.91
N PRO A 13 -8.89 -5.79 -1.90
CA PRO A 13 -9.40 -7.17 -1.93
C PRO A 13 -8.84 -8.01 -0.77
N ASN A 14 -9.56 -9.07 -0.37
CA ASN A 14 -9.11 -9.99 0.69
C ASN A 14 -8.21 -11.12 0.18
N GLU A 15 -8.39 -11.49 -1.08
CA GLU A 15 -7.65 -12.56 -1.74
C GLU A 15 -7.06 -11.98 -3.02
N ASP A 16 -5.90 -12.48 -3.43
CA ASP A 16 -5.37 -12.14 -4.74
C ASP A 16 -6.32 -12.69 -5.80
N TYR A 17 -6.60 -11.86 -6.81
CA TYR A 17 -7.19 -12.38 -8.02
C TYR A 17 -6.23 -13.41 -8.60
N ASN A 18 -6.69 -14.65 -8.77
CA ASN A 18 -5.98 -15.62 -9.58
C ASN A 18 -5.87 -15.03 -10.99
N LEU A 19 -4.71 -14.49 -11.34
CA LEU A 19 -4.43 -14.03 -12.71
C LEU A 19 -4.61 -15.18 -13.72
N ASP A 20 -4.52 -16.43 -13.27
CA ASP A 20 -4.80 -17.64 -14.04
C ASP A 20 -6.30 -17.85 -14.36
N GLU A 21 -7.23 -17.30 -13.57
CA GLU A 21 -8.67 -17.33 -13.90
C GLU A 21 -9.08 -16.23 -14.90
N VAL A 22 -8.20 -15.25 -15.15
CA VAL A 22 -8.49 -14.12 -16.06
C VAL A 22 -8.06 -14.40 -17.52
N MET A 23 -7.40 -15.53 -17.83
CA MET A 23 -7.06 -15.85 -19.24
C MET A 23 -7.25 -17.32 -19.63
N GLN A 24 -8.49 -17.69 -19.93
CA GLN A 24 -8.78 -18.49 -21.13
C GLN A 24 -9.67 -17.68 -22.06
N PHE A 25 -9.08 -16.83 -22.89
CA PHE A 25 -9.76 -16.23 -24.03
C PHE A 25 -9.13 -16.76 -25.32
N GLU A 26 -9.93 -17.45 -26.14
CA GLU A 26 -9.55 -17.80 -27.50
C GLU A 26 -9.26 -16.53 -28.30
N VAL A 27 -8.12 -16.55 -28.99
CA VAL A 27 -7.53 -15.40 -29.68
C VAL A 27 -8.40 -15.02 -30.88
N GLY A 28 -8.99 -13.84 -30.81
CA GLY A 28 -9.63 -13.19 -31.96
C GLY A 28 -10.27 -11.86 -31.60
N ASN A 29 -9.48 -10.78 -31.58
CA ASN A 29 -9.89 -9.36 -31.47
C ASN A 29 -9.94 -8.70 -30.07
N ILE A 30 -9.11 -9.12 -29.11
CA ILE A 30 -8.97 -8.35 -27.87
C ILE A 30 -7.91 -7.26 -28.07
N LYS A 31 -8.35 -5.99 -28.07
CA LYS A 31 -7.45 -4.84 -27.91
C LYS A 31 -6.91 -4.90 -26.48
N ILE A 32 -5.60 -4.72 -26.33
CA ILE A 32 -4.84 -4.79 -25.07
C ILE A 32 -5.31 -3.78 -23.99
N GLU A 33 -6.32 -2.95 -24.30
CA GLU A 33 -6.90 -1.91 -23.43
C GLU A 33 -7.92 -2.43 -22.40
N ASP A 34 -8.40 -3.69 -22.49
CA ASP A 34 -9.50 -4.21 -21.65
C ASP A 34 -9.08 -5.03 -20.40
N LEU A 35 -7.80 -5.05 -20.03
CA LEU A 35 -7.37 -5.48 -18.69
C LEU A 35 -7.56 -4.35 -17.67
N GLY A 36 -8.78 -3.80 -17.63
CA GLY A 36 -9.13 -2.67 -16.77
C GLY A 36 -9.04 -3.00 -15.29
N TYR A 37 -8.73 -1.99 -14.48
CA TYR A 37 -8.88 -2.06 -13.02
C TYR A 37 -10.27 -2.58 -12.65
N THR A 38 -10.33 -3.50 -11.69
CA THR A 38 -11.59 -3.90 -11.05
C THR A 38 -12.27 -2.68 -10.42
N GLU A 39 -13.59 -2.72 -10.20
CA GLU A 39 -14.29 -1.61 -9.55
C GLU A 39 -13.67 -1.22 -8.20
N ASN A 40 -13.13 -2.20 -7.46
CA ASN A 40 -12.46 -1.96 -6.19
C ASN A 40 -11.11 -1.26 -6.40
N GLU A 41 -10.33 -1.64 -7.41
CA GLU A 41 -9.08 -0.96 -7.74
C GLU A 41 -9.32 0.47 -8.24
N ILE A 42 -10.40 0.70 -9.01
CA ILE A 42 -10.83 2.05 -9.42
C ILE A 42 -11.16 2.88 -8.18
N LYS A 43 -11.96 2.36 -7.25
CA LYS A 43 -12.31 3.05 -6.00
C LYS A 43 -11.09 3.31 -5.12
N ALA A 44 -10.20 2.33 -5.00
CA ALA A 44 -8.95 2.45 -4.25
C ALA A 44 -8.06 3.55 -4.84
N LYS A 45 -7.90 3.58 -6.17
CA LYS A 45 -7.16 4.63 -6.87
C LYS A 45 -7.79 6.01 -6.68
N GLN A 46 -9.09 6.15 -6.91
CA GLN A 46 -9.82 7.40 -6.71
C GLN A 46 -9.71 7.90 -5.27
N TYR A 47 -9.76 6.99 -4.30
CA TYR A 47 -9.53 7.33 -2.91
C TYR A 47 -8.13 7.91 -2.69
N LEU A 48 -7.06 7.26 -3.18
CA LEU A 48 -5.70 7.78 -3.09
C LEU A 48 -5.53 9.13 -3.82
N GLU A 49 -6.17 9.31 -4.97
CA GLU A 49 -6.16 10.57 -5.73
C GLU A 49 -6.83 11.71 -4.93
N SER A 50 -7.85 11.39 -4.15
CA SER A 50 -8.57 12.37 -3.31
C SER A 50 -7.80 12.85 -2.07
N LEU A 51 -6.79 12.10 -1.63
CA LEU A 51 -6.01 12.43 -0.44
C LEU A 51 -5.13 13.67 -0.61
N SER A 52 -4.84 14.35 0.50
CA SER A 52 -3.77 15.33 0.52
C SER A 52 -2.42 14.65 0.22
N TYR A 53 -1.42 15.45 -0.15
CA TYR A 53 -0.07 14.93 -0.34
C TYR A 53 0.42 14.28 0.96
N GLU A 54 0.23 14.94 2.10
CA GLU A 54 0.59 14.46 3.43
C GLU A 54 -0.06 13.11 3.77
N ASP A 55 -1.36 12.98 3.54
CA ASP A 55 -2.12 11.77 3.88
C ASP A 55 -1.71 10.57 3.02
N LEU A 56 -1.37 10.80 1.75
CA LEU A 56 -0.86 9.74 0.88
C LEU A 56 0.43 9.11 1.46
N TYR A 57 1.36 9.92 1.98
CA TYR A 57 2.60 9.39 2.56
C TYR A 57 2.41 8.73 3.92
N LEU A 58 1.34 9.06 4.65
CA LEU A 58 0.96 8.27 5.83
C LEU A 58 0.62 6.83 5.43
N ILE A 59 -0.10 6.64 4.32
CA ILE A 59 -0.45 5.32 3.80
C ILE A 59 0.78 4.59 3.26
N LEU A 60 1.64 5.26 2.50
CA LEU A 60 2.88 4.66 1.99
C LEU A 60 3.82 4.22 3.11
N SER A 61 4.01 5.07 4.13
CA SER A 61 4.84 4.72 5.29
C SER A 61 4.26 3.54 6.07
N ALA A 62 2.94 3.53 6.27
CA ALA A 62 2.25 2.41 6.92
C ALA A 62 2.39 1.11 6.12
N TRP A 63 2.25 1.17 4.79
CA TRP A 63 2.46 0.02 3.91
C TRP A 63 3.90 -0.49 4.00
N ASP A 64 4.88 0.38 3.91
CA ASP A 64 6.29 -0.02 3.86
C ASP A 64 6.78 -0.61 5.19
N ILE A 65 6.42 0.00 6.33
CA ILE A 65 6.70 -0.55 7.66
C ILE A 65 5.92 -1.86 7.87
N GLY A 66 4.66 -1.92 7.42
CA GLY A 66 3.85 -3.12 7.44
C GLY A 66 4.52 -4.28 6.69
N ARG A 67 5.02 -4.01 5.48
CA ARG A 67 5.79 -4.96 4.67
C ARG A 67 7.03 -5.43 5.43
N SER A 68 7.84 -4.52 5.95
CA SER A 68 9.04 -4.86 6.74
C SER A 68 8.70 -5.70 7.97
N SER A 69 7.57 -5.46 8.62
CA SER A 69 7.15 -6.26 9.78
C SER A 69 6.81 -7.71 9.44
N LEU A 70 6.36 -7.96 8.21
CA LEU A 70 6.04 -9.30 7.72
C LEU A 70 7.27 -10.01 7.13
N THR A 71 8.17 -9.27 6.47
CA THR A 71 9.29 -9.88 5.73
C THR A 71 10.61 -9.86 6.49
N TYR A 72 10.88 -8.83 7.28
CA TYR A 72 12.16 -8.60 7.98
C TYR A 72 11.96 -8.06 9.41
N PRO A 73 11.27 -8.79 10.30
CA PRO A 73 10.87 -8.28 11.62
C PRO A 73 12.06 -7.91 12.52
N GLU A 74 13.17 -8.64 12.46
CA GLU A 74 14.37 -8.32 13.26
C GLU A 74 15.00 -7.00 12.83
N SER A 75 15.16 -6.79 11.52
CA SER A 75 15.68 -5.53 10.98
C SER A 75 14.76 -4.36 11.33
N LEU A 76 13.44 -4.53 11.24
CA LEU A 76 12.50 -3.50 11.65
C LEU A 76 12.62 -3.16 13.14
N ASN A 77 12.83 -4.16 14.00
CA ASN A 77 13.03 -3.94 15.43
C ASN A 77 14.34 -3.18 15.72
N GLU A 78 15.39 -3.41 14.95
CA GLU A 78 16.64 -2.63 15.00
C GLU A 78 16.39 -1.19 14.54
N GLU A 79 15.74 -0.98 13.41
CA GLU A 79 15.38 0.35 12.91
C GLU A 79 14.55 1.13 13.94
N ILE A 80 13.55 0.49 14.57
CA ILE A 80 12.74 1.12 15.63
C ILE A 80 13.64 1.60 16.78
N LYS A 81 14.67 0.85 17.16
CA LYS A 81 15.62 1.25 18.21
C LYS A 81 16.50 2.40 17.73
N ASP A 82 17.05 2.29 16.52
CA ASP A 82 18.00 3.26 15.96
C ASP A 82 17.35 4.64 15.75
N PHE A 83 16.09 4.68 15.34
CA PHE A 83 15.31 5.92 15.23
C PHE A 83 14.73 6.41 16.57
N GLY A 84 14.94 5.67 17.67
CA GLY A 84 14.49 6.07 19.01
C GLY A 84 12.98 5.90 19.23
N GLY A 85 12.35 5.00 18.49
CA GLY A 85 10.96 4.61 18.66
C GLY A 85 10.16 4.55 17.35
N LYS A 86 9.00 3.91 17.46
CA LYS A 86 8.05 3.70 16.36
C LYS A 86 7.61 5.00 15.69
N GLU A 87 7.25 6.01 16.47
CA GLU A 87 6.79 7.30 15.94
C GLU A 87 7.88 8.04 15.14
N ASN A 88 9.11 8.01 15.63
CA ASN A 88 10.25 8.61 14.93
C ASN A 88 10.56 7.87 13.63
N LEU A 89 10.59 6.53 13.65
CA LEU A 89 10.75 5.72 12.44
C LEU A 89 9.66 6.05 11.42
N PHE A 90 8.40 6.10 11.85
CA PHE A 90 7.27 6.40 10.97
C PHE A 90 7.40 7.77 10.29
N ASN A 91 7.74 8.80 11.07
CA ASN A 91 7.94 10.16 10.57
C ASN A 91 9.16 10.28 9.66
N GLU A 92 10.26 9.58 9.97
CA GLU A 92 11.45 9.58 9.13
C GLU A 92 11.22 8.84 7.83
N ASN A 93 10.51 7.72 7.87
CA ASN A 93 10.14 6.96 6.66
C ASN A 93 9.28 7.81 5.72
N ILE A 94 8.38 8.65 6.23
CA ILE A 94 7.63 9.62 5.41
C ILE A 94 8.57 10.57 4.66
N LYS A 95 9.61 11.10 5.32
CA LYS A 95 10.58 12.01 4.68
C LYS A 95 11.38 11.30 3.60
N ILE A 96 11.82 10.07 3.89
CA ILE A 96 12.56 9.23 2.94
C ILE A 96 11.70 8.96 1.70
N LEU A 97 10.44 8.55 1.90
CA LEU A 97 9.50 8.29 0.80
C LEU A 97 9.22 9.55 -0.02
N LYS A 98 9.00 10.70 0.62
CA LYS A 98 8.83 12.00 -0.07
C LYS A 98 10.06 12.40 -0.88
N THR A 99 11.25 12.00 -0.43
CA THR A 99 12.51 12.27 -1.16
C THR A 99 12.67 11.33 -2.35
N ASN A 100 12.30 10.06 -2.20
CA ASN A 100 12.51 9.03 -3.21
C ASN A 100 11.45 9.03 -4.32
N ILE A 101 10.19 9.36 -3.99
CA ILE A 101 9.06 9.33 -4.94
C ILE A 101 8.24 10.63 -4.81
N PRO A 102 8.84 11.81 -5.04
CA PRO A 102 8.22 13.10 -4.68
C PRO A 102 6.94 13.43 -5.45
N VAL A 103 6.68 12.80 -6.59
CA VAL A 103 5.52 13.09 -7.43
C VAL A 103 4.32 12.27 -6.96
N LYS A 104 3.20 12.95 -6.64
CA LYS A 104 2.00 12.30 -6.08
C LYS A 104 1.50 11.14 -6.95
N ASP A 105 1.38 11.36 -8.26
CA ASP A 105 0.87 10.34 -9.19
C ASP A 105 1.80 9.13 -9.31
N GLU A 106 3.10 9.33 -9.20
CA GLU A 106 4.09 8.25 -9.15
C GLU A 106 3.97 7.46 -7.84
N ALA A 107 3.76 8.14 -6.72
CA ALA A 107 3.56 7.52 -5.42
C ALA A 107 2.25 6.69 -5.37
N ILE A 108 1.18 7.17 -6.01
CA ILE A 108 -0.06 6.39 -6.21
C ILE A 108 0.20 5.19 -7.09
N SER A 109 0.87 5.38 -8.23
CA SER A 109 1.21 4.29 -9.16
C SER A 109 2.09 3.23 -8.50
N TYR A 110 3.00 3.65 -7.62
CA TYR A 110 3.90 2.76 -6.89
C TYR A 110 3.15 1.79 -5.97
N ILE A 111 2.19 2.26 -5.18
CA ILE A 111 1.41 1.40 -4.29
C ILE A 111 0.35 0.59 -5.06
N MET A 112 -0.27 1.17 -6.10
CA MET A 112 -1.24 0.48 -6.96
C MET A 112 -0.60 -0.57 -7.88
N GLY A 113 0.70 -0.48 -8.13
CA GLY A 113 1.47 -1.50 -8.85
C GLY A 113 1.80 -2.74 -7.99
N LYS A 114 1.32 -2.81 -6.75
CA LYS A 114 1.45 -3.97 -5.86
C LYS A 114 0.13 -4.76 -5.84
N GLN A 115 0.21 -6.05 -5.52
CA GLN A 115 -0.98 -6.88 -5.32
C GLN A 115 -1.84 -6.33 -4.19
N GLY A 116 -3.13 -6.07 -4.48
CA GLY A 116 -4.04 -5.40 -3.54
C GLY A 116 -4.22 -6.15 -2.22
N ALA A 117 -4.31 -7.49 -2.26
CA ALA A 117 -4.44 -8.29 -1.04
C ALA A 117 -3.15 -8.24 -0.20
N TRP A 118 -1.98 -8.26 -0.85
CA TRP A 118 -0.71 -8.07 -0.17
C TRP A 118 -0.57 -6.68 0.48
N VAL A 119 -0.98 -5.62 -0.22
CA VAL A 119 -1.02 -4.26 0.36
C VAL A 119 -1.91 -4.25 1.60
N LYS A 120 -3.07 -4.90 1.55
CA LYS A 120 -4.00 -5.00 2.67
C LYS A 120 -3.38 -5.73 3.86
N GLU A 121 -2.70 -6.84 3.62
CA GLU A 121 -2.00 -7.61 4.65
C GLU A 121 -0.93 -6.77 5.35
N CYS A 122 -0.10 -6.07 4.58
CA CYS A 122 0.93 -5.16 5.09
C CYS A 122 0.31 -4.06 5.98
N LEU A 123 -0.75 -3.40 5.51
CA LEU A 123 -1.42 -2.34 6.29
C LEU A 123 -2.05 -2.89 7.59
N ASN A 124 -2.57 -4.11 7.56
CA ASN A 124 -3.06 -4.77 8.78
C ASN A 124 -1.93 -5.15 9.74
N ALA A 125 -0.76 -5.55 9.25
CA ALA A 125 0.41 -5.82 10.06
C ALA A 125 0.92 -4.53 10.74
N PHE A 126 1.00 -3.42 9.99
CA PHE A 126 1.29 -2.10 10.55
C PHE A 126 0.33 -1.73 11.69
N LYS A 127 -0.99 -1.90 11.46
CA LYS A 127 -2.00 -1.64 12.49
C LYS A 127 -1.78 -2.47 13.75
N LYS A 128 -1.47 -3.77 13.63
CA LYS A 128 -1.14 -4.61 14.79
C LYS A 128 0.09 -4.09 15.54
N LEU A 129 1.11 -3.66 14.80
CA LEU A 129 2.37 -3.18 15.35
C LEU A 129 2.25 -1.79 16.03
N TYR A 130 1.37 -0.89 15.56
CA TYR A 130 1.32 0.49 16.02
C TYR A 130 0.06 0.85 16.84
N ILE A 131 -1.02 0.08 16.72
CA ILE A 131 -2.31 0.40 17.38
C ILE A 131 -2.58 -0.53 18.57
N ASN A 132 -2.17 -1.79 18.49
CA ASN A 132 -2.49 -2.80 19.50
C ASN A 132 -1.30 -3.14 20.43
N SER A 133 -0.24 -2.32 20.42
CA SER A 133 0.99 -2.54 21.19
C SER A 133 1.19 -1.51 22.29
#